data_AF-A0A4Z1C5Q0-F1
#
_entry.id   AF-A0A4Z1C5Q0-F1
#
_cell.length_a   1.000
_cell.length_b   1.000
_cell.length_c   1.000
_cell.angle_alpha   90.00
_cell.angle_beta   90.00
_cell.angle_gamma   90.00
#
_symmetry.space_group_name_H-M   'P 1'
#
loop_
_entity.id
_entity.type
_entity.pdbx_description
1 polymer ?
#
loop_
_entity_poly.entity_id
_entity_poly.type
_entity_poly.pdbx_seq_one_letter_code
_entity_poly.pdbx_strand_id
1 'polypeptide(L)'
;HRYKHRLDLGGRPHWLNLHKAALAGPDHPEGRSIILVEDQTETRLLEDELMHSERLASVGRLAAGVAHEIGNPVTGISSLAQNLKLETEDPDILSTADQIQQQ
;
A
#
# COMPACT_ATOMS: atom_id res chain seq x y z
N HIS A 1 10.32 -0.80 -31.64
CA HIS A 1 9.55 -1.20 -30.44
C HIS A 1 8.71 -0.02 -30.00
N ARG A 2 7.37 -0.15 -29.96
CA ARG A 2 6.49 0.87 -29.38
C ARG A 2 5.85 0.26 -28.14
N TYR A 3 6.33 0.68 -26.98
CA TYR A 3 5.91 0.14 -25.69
C TYR A 3 4.66 0.88 -25.19
N LYS A 4 3.69 0.09 -24.69
CA LYS A 4 2.60 0.52 -23.79
C LYS A 4 1.66 1.59 -24.36
N HIS A 5 0.88 1.26 -25.39
CA HIS A 5 -0.22 2.11 -25.83
C HIS A 5 -1.51 1.77 -25.08
N ARG A 6 -2.09 2.78 -24.43
CA ARG A 6 -3.46 2.71 -23.93
C ARG A 6 -4.41 3.01 -25.09
N LEU A 7 -5.36 2.12 -25.34
CA LEU A 7 -6.39 2.28 -26.34
C LEU A 7 -7.75 2.10 -25.68
N ASP A 8 -8.67 3.01 -25.91
CA ASP A 8 -10.05 2.85 -25.46
C ASP A 8 -10.83 2.07 -26.52
N LEU A 9 -11.14 0.80 -26.22
CA LEU A 9 -11.93 -0.09 -27.08
C LEU A 9 -13.27 -0.36 -26.37
N GLY A 10 -14.37 0.03 -27.01
CA GLY A 10 -15.71 -0.17 -26.43
C GLY A 10 -15.93 0.52 -25.07
N GLY A 11 -15.24 1.63 -24.82
CA GLY A 11 -15.30 2.38 -23.56
C GLY A 11 -14.49 1.77 -22.41
N ARG A 12 -13.66 0.75 -22.69
CA ARG A 12 -12.73 0.17 -21.72
C ARG A 12 -11.29 0.43 -22.16
N PRO A 13 -10.40 0.84 -21.24
CA PRO A 13 -8.99 1.01 -21.56
C PRO A 13 -8.32 -0.35 -21.69
N HIS A 14 -7.66 -0.58 -22.82
CA HIS A 14 -6.79 -1.71 -23.08
C HIS A 14 -5.33 -1.27 -23.18
N TRP A 15 -4.43 -2.02 -22.56
CA TRP A 15 -3.00 -1.80 -22.59
C TRP A 15 -2.35 -2.77 -23.56
N LEU A 16 -2.03 -2.28 -24.75
CA LEU A 16 -1.42 -3.09 -25.79
C LEU A 16 0.08 -2.79 -25.91
N ASN A 17 0.86 -3.87 -26.07
CA ASN A 17 2.27 -3.80 -26.41
C ASN A 17 2.48 -4.25 -27.85
N LEU A 18 3.24 -3.47 -28.63
CA LEU A 18 3.43 -3.72 -30.06
C LEU A 18 4.90 -3.96 -30.39
N HIS A 19 5.17 -5.17 -30.88
CA HIS A 19 6.46 -5.59 -31.37
C HIS A 19 6.41 -5.76 -32.89
N LYS A 20 7.10 -4.89 -33.62
CA LYS A 20 7.23 -4.98 -35.07
C LYS A 20 8.62 -5.53 -35.40
N ALA A 21 8.67 -6.63 -36.15
CA ALA A 21 9.89 -7.18 -36.73
C ALA A 21 9.77 -7.17 -38.26
N ALA A 22 10.89 -6.92 -38.95
CA ALA A 22 10.98 -7.04 -40.41
C ALA A 22 11.64 -8.38 -40.75
N LEU A 23 11.06 -9.11 -41.70
CA LEU A 23 11.68 -10.27 -42.33
C LEU A 23 12.18 -9.83 -43.70
N ALA A 24 13.51 -9.70 -43.80
CA ALA A 24 14.20 -9.59 -45.07
C ALA A 24 14.86 -10.95 -45.35
N GLY A 25 14.58 -11.52 -46.52
CA GLY A 25 15.17 -12.78 -46.97
C GLY A 25 15.24 -12.84 -48.49
N PRO A 26 16.15 -13.64 -49.07
CA PRO A 26 16.40 -13.68 -50.51
C PRO A 26 15.16 -14.07 -51.34
N ASP A 27 14.21 -14.82 -50.77
CA ASP A 27 12.96 -15.21 -51.44
C ASP A 27 11.83 -14.15 -51.39
N HIS A 28 11.98 -13.08 -50.61
CA HIS A 28 10.94 -12.05 -50.42
C HIS A 28 11.51 -10.63 -50.55
N PRO A 29 11.75 -10.15 -51.78
CA PRO A 29 12.37 -8.85 -52.06
C PRO A 29 11.50 -7.65 -51.63
N GLU A 30 10.20 -7.82 -51.41
CA GLU A 30 9.30 -6.74 -50.98
C GLU A 30 9.33 -6.43 -49.48
N GLY A 31 10.10 -7.19 -48.68
CA GLY A 31 10.24 -6.97 -47.24
C GLY A 31 8.93 -7.24 -46.48
N ARG A 32 8.84 -8.40 -45.82
CA ARG A 32 7.68 -8.70 -44.96
C ARG A 32 7.88 -8.09 -43.58
N SER A 33 6.80 -7.72 -42.90
CA SER A 33 6.86 -7.34 -41.49
C SER A 33 5.84 -8.13 -40.69
N ILE A 34 6.29 -8.66 -39.55
CA ILE A 34 5.44 -9.26 -38.54
C ILE A 34 5.19 -8.22 -37.46
N ILE A 35 3.93 -8.07 -37.06
CA ILE A 35 3.53 -7.29 -35.90
C ILE A 35 2.93 -8.27 -34.89
N LEU A 36 3.55 -8.35 -33.72
CA LEU A 36 2.99 -9.00 -32.55
C LEU A 36 2.32 -7.93 -31.69
N VAL A 37 1.06 -8.17 -31.36
CA VAL A 37 0.27 -7.37 -30.44
C VAL A 37 -0.03 -8.22 -29.22
N GLU A 38 0.34 -7.73 -28.05
CA GLU A 38 0.10 -8.37 -26.77
C GLU A 38 -0.82 -7.48 -25.93
N ASP A 39 -1.93 -8.04 -25.45
CA ASP A 39 -2.81 -7.37 -24.49
C ASP A 39 -2.33 -7.70 -23.07
N GLN A 40 -1.89 -6.67 -22.34
CA GLN A 40 -1.44 -6.78 -20.95
C GLN A 40 -2.41 -6.12 -19.97
N THR A 41 -3.67 -5.90 -20.37
CA THR A 41 -4.66 -5.18 -19.55
C THR A 41 -4.94 -5.91 -18.24
N GLU A 42 -5.22 -7.21 -18.30
CA GLU A 42 -5.57 -8.01 -17.12
C GLU A 42 -4.40 -8.10 -16.14
N THR A 43 -3.20 -8.44 -16.63
CA THR A 43 -1.99 -8.49 -15.80
C THR A 43 -1.75 -7.17 -15.09
N ARG A 44 -1.90 -6.04 -15.79
CA ARG A 44 -1.72 -4.71 -15.18
C ARG A 44 -2.77 -4.38 -14.13
N LEU A 45 -4.02 -4.73 -14.36
CA LEU A 45 -5.08 -4.52 -13.38
C LEU A 45 -4.79 -5.30 -12.09
N LEU A 46 -4.33 -6.55 -12.23
CA LEU A 46 -3.91 -7.37 -11.10
C LEU A 46 -2.67 -6.82 -10.39
N GLU A 47 -1.67 -6.34 -11.13
CA GLU A 47 -0.50 -5.67 -10.56
C GLU A 47 -0.87 -4.40 -9.78
N ASP A 48 -1.76 -3.57 -10.34
CA ASP A 48 -2.23 -2.34 -9.70
C ASP A 48 -3.02 -2.65 -8.41
N GLU A 49 -3.89 -3.66 -8.44
CA GLU A 49 -4.65 -4.11 -7.26
C GLU A 49 -3.72 -4.70 -6.18
N LEU A 50 -2.74 -5.50 -6.58
CA LEU A 50 -1.72 -6.02 -5.68
C LEU A 50 -0.93 -4.89 -5.03
N MET A 51 -0.43 -3.93 -5.82
CA MET A 51 0.29 -2.76 -5.30
C MET A 51 -0.57 -1.94 -4.34
N HIS A 52 -1.87 -1.79 -4.63
CA HIS A 52 -2.79 -1.10 -3.74
C HIS A 52 -2.95 -1.83 -2.41
N SER A 53 -3.14 -3.14 -2.46
CA SER A 53 -3.24 -4.01 -1.27
C SER A 53 -1.97 -3.95 -0.41
N GLU A 54 -0.79 -4.02 -1.04
CA GLU A 54 0.49 -3.92 -0.33
C GLU A 54 0.68 -2.57 0.36
N ARG A 55 0.27 -1.48 -0.30
CA ARG A 55 0.29 -0.13 0.31
C ARG A 55 -0.61 -0.06 1.53
N LEU A 56 -1.85 -0.54 1.43
CA LEU A 56 -2.77 -0.56 2.56
C LEU A 56 -2.26 -1.41 3.72
N ALA A 57 -1.72 -2.60 3.42
CA ALA A 57 -1.12 -3.47 4.43
C ALA A 57 0.08 -2.78 5.12
N SER A 58 0.91 -2.06 4.36
CA SER A 58 2.03 -1.28 4.90
C SER A 58 1.54 -0.18 5.84
N VAL A 59 0.54 0.61 5.40
CA VAL A 59 -0.08 1.65 6.23
C VAL A 59 -0.67 1.06 7.50
N GLY A 60 -1.37 -0.08 7.42
CA GLY A 60 -1.93 -0.78 8.57
C GLY A 60 -0.86 -1.22 9.58
N ARG A 61 0.26 -1.79 9.09
CA ARG A 61 1.40 -2.15 9.96
C ARG A 61 2.01 -0.93 10.64
N LEU A 62 2.20 0.16 9.90
CA LEU A 62 2.71 1.41 10.47
C LEU A 62 1.75 1.99 11.52
N ALA A 63 0.45 2.03 11.23
CA ALA A 63 -0.56 2.49 12.17
C ALA A 63 -0.60 1.64 13.44
N ALA A 64 -0.50 0.31 13.32
CA ALA A 64 -0.41 -0.59 14.46
C ALA A 64 0.87 -0.37 15.28
N GLY A 65 2.00 -0.14 14.61
CA GLY A 65 3.27 0.23 15.27
C GLY A 65 3.16 1.53 16.05
N VAL A 66 2.62 2.58 15.43
CA VAL A 66 2.37 3.88 16.09
C VAL A 66 1.41 3.72 17.27
N ALA A 67 0.31 2.97 17.11
CA ALA A 67 -0.64 2.72 18.19
C ALA A 67 0.03 1.97 19.36
N HIS A 68 0.90 1.00 19.06
CA HIS A 68 1.66 0.28 20.09
C HIS A 68 2.65 1.21 20.81
N GLU A 69 3.40 2.02 20.07
CA GLU A 69 4.37 2.96 20.63
C GLU A 69 3.72 4.08 21.46
N ILE A 70 2.49 4.50 21.14
CA ILE A 70 1.68 5.42 21.96
C ILE A 70 1.09 4.70 23.17
N GLY A 71 0.62 3.47 22.98
CA GLY A 71 0.03 2.66 24.06
C GLY A 71 1.01 2.39 25.20
N ASN A 72 2.29 2.21 24.87
CA ASN A 72 3.35 1.93 25.86
C ASN A 72 3.50 3.03 26.93
N PRO A 73 3.78 4.31 26.60
CA PRO A 73 3.87 5.39 27.58
C PRO A 73 2.54 5.64 28.29
N VAL A 74 1.39 5.54 27.61
CA VAL A 74 0.07 5.67 28.24
C VAL A 74 -0.15 4.61 29.32
N THR A 75 0.19 3.35 29.01
CA THR A 75 0.13 2.25 29.99
C THR A 75 1.07 2.49 31.16
N GLY A 76 2.27 3.01 30.89
CA GLY A 76 3.24 3.40 31.93
C GLY A 76 2.70 4.49 32.87
N ILE A 77 2.13 5.56 32.31
CA ILE A 77 1.51 6.66 33.07
C ILE A 77 0.37 6.12 33.95
N SER A 78 -0.52 5.29 33.39
CA SER A 78 -1.61 4.67 34.14
C SER A 78 -1.10 3.78 35.28
N SER A 79 -0.02 3.03 35.05
CA SER A 79 0.59 2.17 36.06
C SER A 79 1.21 2.98 37.20
N LEU A 80 1.89 4.09 36.87
CA LEU A 80 2.44 5.01 37.87
C LEU A 80 1.33 5.69 38.70
N ALA A 81 0.25 6.14 38.06
CA ALA A 81 -0.91 6.68 38.76
C ALA A 81 -1.54 5.66 39.72
N GLN A 82 -1.61 4.40 39.30
CA GLN A 82 -2.09 3.31 40.16
C GLN A 82 -1.18 3.08 41.38
N ASN A 83 0.15 3.13 41.20
CA ASN A 83 1.11 3.01 42.30
C ASN A 83 1.00 4.18 43.28
N LEU A 84 0.84 5.42 42.79
CA LEU A 84 0.67 6.59 43.67
C LEU A 84 -0.51 6.40 44.63
N LYS A 85 -1.63 5.82 44.17
CA LYS A 85 -2.79 5.54 45.02
C LYS A 85 -2.54 4.50 46.11
N LEU A 86 -1.50 3.68 45.97
CA LEU A 86 -1.12 2.67 46.97
C LEU A 86 -0.11 3.23 47.99
N GLU A 87 0.64 4.26 47.63
CA GLU A 87 1.77 4.78 48.41
C GLU A 87 1.48 6.11 49.13
N THR A 88 0.33 6.76 48.85
CA THR A 88 -0.04 8.04 49.45
C THR A 88 -1.43 8.05 50.07
N GLU A 89 -1.62 8.86 51.10
CA GLU A 89 -2.92 9.21 51.68
C GLU A 89 -3.30 10.67 51.39
N ASP A 90 -2.45 11.40 50.65
CA ASP A 90 -2.71 12.80 50.30
C ASP A 90 -3.92 12.89 49.34
N PRO A 91 -5.01 13.54 49.77
CA PRO A 91 -6.25 13.61 48.99
C PRO A 91 -6.09 14.34 47.64
N ASP A 92 -5.15 15.30 47.53
CA ASP A 92 -4.92 16.01 46.27
C ASP A 92 -4.18 15.13 45.26
N ILE A 93 -3.23 14.31 45.73
CA ILE A 93 -2.51 13.34 44.89
C ILE A 93 -3.45 12.22 44.43
N LEU A 94 -4.31 11.72 45.32
CA LEU A 94 -5.31 10.70 45.00
C LEU A 94 -6.30 11.18 43.93
N SER A 95 -6.80 12.42 44.08
CA SER A 95 -7.67 13.06 43.08
C SER A 95 -6.99 13.19 41.72
N THR A 96 -5.71 13.56 41.71
CA THR A 96 -4.92 13.67 40.47
C THR A 96 -4.73 12.31 39.81
N ALA A 97 -4.41 11.27 40.59
CA ALA A 97 -4.26 9.91 40.08
C ALA A 97 -5.57 9.35 39.52
N ASP A 98 -6.71 9.65 40.16
CA ASP A 98 -8.03 9.29 39.65
C ASP A 98 -8.36 9.97 38.31
N GLN A 99 -8.00 11.26 38.17
CA GLN A 99 -8.19 11.97 36.90
C GLN A 99 -7.39 11.36 35.75
N ILE A 100 -6.15 10.92 36.01
CA ILE A 100 -5.30 10.26 35.01
C ILE A 100 -5.89 8.92 34.56
N GLN A 101 -6.57 8.18 35.45
CA GLN A 101 -7.19 6.89 35.13
C GLN A 101 -8.57 6.98 34.46
N GLN A 102 -9.24 8.14 34.54
CA GLN A 102 -10.57 8.35 33.96
C GLN A 102 -10.53 8.91 32.52
N GLN A 103 -9.35 9.22 31.98
CA GLN A 103 -9.14 9.59 30.57
C GLN A 103 -8.76 8.39 29.72
#